data_AF-A0A957B1H6-F1
#
_entry.id   AF-A0A957B1H6-F1
#
_cell.length_a   1.000
_cell.length_b   1.000
_cell.length_c   1.000
_cell.angle_alpha   90.00
_cell.angle_beta   90.00
_cell.angle_gamma   90.00
#
_symmetry.space_group_name_H-M   'P 1'
#
loop_
_entity.id
_entity.type
_entity.pdbx_description
1 polymer ?
#
loop_
_entity_poly.entity_id
_entity_poly.type
_entity_poly.pdbx_seq_one_letter_code
_entity_poly.pdbx_strand_id
1 'polypeptide(L)'
;MTDDQLRLSRLTRFLYGLAAAMFGGTILEMLAAQHYEEPAQLIPFVLCLAGLASLALAWRRPERASILGLRLLMAATAGGALLGVWKHLESNMVSIAERTPGTEGVALLTSALSGRAPLLASGVLAAAAVVAITATFADGWALPAVPTPVTVASRRVANASTQ
;
A
#
# COMPACT_ATOMS: atom_id res chain seq x y z
N MET A 1 -9.98 -24.11 10.96
CA MET A 1 -9.82 -22.65 10.80
C MET A 1 -10.73 -22.01 11.82
N THR A 2 -10.23 -21.16 12.70
CA THR A 2 -11.08 -20.46 13.68
C THR A 2 -11.93 -19.39 12.97
N ASP A 3 -13.05 -18.97 13.57
CA ASP A 3 -13.89 -17.88 13.03
C ASP A 3 -13.08 -16.61 12.77
N ASP A 4 -12.09 -16.33 13.62
CA ASP A 4 -11.20 -15.18 13.48
C ASP A 4 -10.29 -15.28 12.25
N GLN A 5 -9.76 -16.48 11.95
CA GLN A 5 -8.95 -16.71 10.74
C GLN A 5 -9.78 -16.51 9.47
N LEU A 6 -11.06 -16.90 9.49
CA LEU A 6 -11.97 -16.68 8.36
C LEU A 6 -12.27 -15.18 8.16
N ARG A 7 -12.47 -14.44 9.25
CA ARG A 7 -12.69 -12.98 9.21
C ARG A 7 -11.46 -12.24 8.67
N LEU A 8 -10.25 -12.59 9.14
CA LEU A 8 -9.00 -12.01 8.66
C LEU A 8 -8.75 -12.31 7.18
N SER A 9 -9.04 -13.53 6.72
CA SER A 9 -8.91 -13.88 5.30
C SER A 9 -9.86 -13.07 4.42
N ARG A 10 -11.12 -12.89 4.86
CA ARG A 10 -12.10 -12.05 4.14
C ARG A 10 -11.69 -10.59 4.11
N LEU A 11 -11.22 -10.05 5.24
CA LEU A 11 -10.71 -8.68 5.32
C LEU A 11 -9.52 -8.48 4.38
N THR A 12 -8.57 -9.40 4.36
CA THR A 12 -7.39 -9.31 3.49
C THR A 12 -7.78 -9.29 2.01
N ARG A 13 -8.68 -10.20 1.59
CA ARG A 13 -9.21 -10.21 0.21
C ARG A 13 -9.94 -8.92 -0.13
N PHE A 14 -10.70 -8.37 0.81
CA PHE A 14 -11.38 -7.09 0.63
C PHE A 14 -10.37 -5.96 0.46
N LEU A 15 -9.32 -5.88 1.30
CA LEU A 15 -8.30 -4.84 1.22
C LEU A 15 -7.47 -4.94 -0.07
N TYR A 16 -7.11 -6.14 -0.53
CA TYR A 16 -6.48 -6.30 -1.85
C TYR A 16 -7.43 -5.90 -2.98
N GLY A 17 -8.72 -6.26 -2.89
CA GLY A 17 -9.73 -5.83 -3.86
C GLY A 17 -9.89 -4.32 -3.91
N LEU A 18 -9.91 -3.67 -2.74
CA LEU A 18 -9.99 -2.21 -2.61
C LEU A 18 -8.75 -1.53 -3.20
N ALA A 19 -7.54 -2.00 -2.86
CA ALA A 19 -6.30 -1.45 -3.43
C ALA A 19 -6.26 -1.62 -4.96
N ALA A 20 -6.67 -2.78 -5.48
CA ALA A 20 -6.77 -3.00 -6.92
C ALA A 20 -7.75 -2.03 -7.60
N ALA A 21 -8.92 -1.83 -7.02
CA ALA A 21 -9.91 -0.88 -7.52
C ALA A 21 -9.38 0.56 -7.49
N MET A 22 -8.64 0.95 -6.45
CA MET A 22 -8.03 2.28 -6.35
C MET A 22 -6.96 2.48 -7.42
N PHE A 23 -6.02 1.53 -7.61
CA PHE A 23 -5.04 1.61 -8.71
C PHE A 23 -5.70 1.67 -10.08
N GLY A 24 -6.74 0.86 -10.31
CA GLY A 24 -7.52 0.88 -11.55
C GLY A 24 -8.21 2.23 -11.76
N GLY A 25 -8.84 2.77 -10.72
CA GLY A 25 -9.47 4.09 -10.73
C GLY A 25 -8.48 5.21 -11.04
N THR A 26 -7.29 5.18 -10.43
CA THR A 26 -6.22 6.15 -10.71
C THR A 26 -5.76 6.09 -12.17
N ILE A 27 -5.60 4.90 -12.75
CA ILE A 27 -5.27 4.75 -14.19
C ILE A 27 -6.36 5.40 -15.06
N LEU A 28 -7.63 5.12 -14.77
CA LEU A 28 -8.75 5.67 -15.53
C LEU A 28 -8.83 7.20 -15.40
N GLU A 29 -8.61 7.73 -14.20
CA GLU A 29 -8.58 9.18 -13.95
C GLU A 29 -7.44 9.84 -14.71
N MET A 30 -6.25 9.26 -14.71
CA MET A 30 -5.10 9.77 -15.47
C MET A 30 -5.31 9.75 -16.98
N LEU A 31 -5.96 8.69 -17.50
CA LEU A 31 -6.34 8.62 -18.91
C LEU A 31 -7.35 9.72 -19.26
N ALA A 32 -8.37 9.92 -18.41
CA ALA A 32 -9.36 10.96 -18.58
C ALA A 32 -8.75 12.37 -18.49
N ALA A 33 -7.73 12.55 -17.65
CA ALA A 33 -6.99 13.80 -17.49
C ALA A 33 -5.89 14.00 -18.56
N GLN A 34 -5.75 13.08 -19.52
CA GLN A 34 -4.70 13.11 -20.56
C GLN A 34 -3.28 13.28 -20.00
N HIS A 35 -3.03 12.67 -18.82
CA HIS A 35 -1.80 12.88 -18.07
C HIS A 35 -0.64 12.01 -18.58
N TYR A 36 -0.32 12.12 -19.88
CA TYR A 36 0.70 11.33 -20.57
C TYR A 36 1.50 12.12 -21.62
N GLU A 37 1.44 13.45 -21.59
CA GLU A 37 2.15 14.32 -22.55
C GLU A 37 3.64 14.43 -22.25
N GLU A 38 4.03 14.35 -20.98
CA GLU A 38 5.43 14.40 -20.56
C GLU A 38 5.92 13.05 -20.04
N PRO A 39 7.20 12.68 -20.27
CA PRO A 39 7.74 11.41 -19.78
C PRO A 39 7.61 11.21 -18.27
N ALA A 40 7.68 12.29 -17.49
CA ALA A 40 7.50 12.23 -16.04
C ALA A 40 6.08 11.83 -15.61
N GLN A 41 5.06 12.11 -16.44
CA GLN A 41 3.66 11.76 -16.18
C GLN A 41 3.40 10.25 -16.35
N LEU A 42 4.32 9.52 -16.99
CA LEU A 42 4.26 8.06 -17.11
C LEU A 42 4.62 7.34 -15.81
N ILE A 43 5.34 7.98 -14.89
CA ILE A 43 5.75 7.40 -13.61
C ILE A 43 4.54 6.85 -12.83
N PRO A 44 3.48 7.63 -12.58
CA PRO A 44 2.30 7.11 -11.88
C PRO A 44 1.59 5.95 -12.61
N PHE A 45 1.58 5.89 -13.95
CA PHE A 45 1.08 4.72 -14.68
C PHE A 45 1.91 3.46 -14.40
N VAL A 46 3.24 3.59 -14.46
CA VAL A 46 4.16 2.48 -14.18
C VAL A 46 3.99 2.00 -12.74
N LEU A 47 3.86 2.92 -11.78
CA LEU A 47 3.61 2.58 -10.38
C LEU A 47 2.27 1.87 -10.19
N CYS A 48 1.20 2.29 -10.87
CA CYS A 48 -0.09 1.60 -10.80
C CYS A 48 -0.02 0.19 -11.37
N LEU A 49 0.60 0.02 -12.54
CA LEU A 49 0.72 -1.29 -13.19
C LEU A 49 1.62 -2.25 -12.39
N ALA A 50 2.77 -1.76 -11.90
CA ALA A 50 3.64 -2.53 -11.02
C ALA A 50 2.92 -2.88 -9.71
N GLY A 51 2.15 -1.93 -9.17
CA GLY A 51 1.30 -2.12 -8.00
C GLY A 51 0.31 -3.25 -8.20
N LEU A 52 -0.50 -3.20 -9.26
CA LEU A 52 -1.45 -4.26 -9.62
C LEU A 52 -0.78 -5.62 -9.82
N ALA A 53 0.37 -5.67 -10.50
CA ALA A 53 1.11 -6.90 -10.71
C ALA A 53 1.63 -7.51 -9.40
N SER A 54 2.22 -6.70 -8.53
CA SER A 54 2.69 -7.14 -7.21
C SER A 54 1.55 -7.58 -6.29
N LEU A 55 0.41 -6.90 -6.36
CA LEU A 55 -0.80 -7.25 -5.62
C LEU A 55 -1.34 -8.60 -6.07
N ALA A 56 -1.44 -8.82 -7.39
CA ALA A 56 -1.88 -10.09 -7.95
C ALA A 56 -0.93 -11.24 -7.59
N LEU A 57 0.38 -10.98 -7.54
CA LEU A 57 1.38 -11.95 -7.11
C LEU A 57 1.21 -12.31 -5.63
N ALA A 58 1.10 -11.31 -4.75
CA ALA A 58 0.88 -11.52 -3.32
C ALA A 58 -0.44 -12.26 -3.04
N TRP A 59 -1.51 -11.92 -3.78
CA TRP A 59 -2.82 -12.56 -3.64
C TRP A 59 -2.77 -14.05 -4.03
N ARG A 60 -2.04 -14.40 -5.09
CA ARG A 60 -1.96 -15.79 -5.57
C ARG A 60 -0.94 -16.64 -4.80
N ARG A 61 0.16 -16.02 -4.37
CA ARG A 61 1.27 -16.67 -3.67
C ARG A 61 1.70 -15.80 -2.49
N PRO A 62 1.06 -15.94 -1.31
CA PRO A 62 1.40 -15.17 -0.10
C PRO A 62 2.67 -15.71 0.56
N GLU A 63 3.77 -15.75 -0.20
CA GLU A 63 5.09 -16.15 0.27
C GLU A 63 5.84 -14.94 0.83
N ARG A 64 6.83 -15.18 1.69
CA ARG A 64 7.62 -14.11 2.31
C ARG A 64 8.23 -13.15 1.28
N ALA A 65 8.72 -13.68 0.15
CA ALA A 65 9.37 -12.88 -0.89
C ALA A 65 8.37 -11.96 -1.62
N SER A 66 7.18 -12.47 -1.99
CA SER A 66 6.15 -11.68 -2.68
C SER A 66 5.59 -10.58 -1.79
N ILE A 67 5.36 -10.87 -0.50
CA ILE A 67 4.88 -9.90 0.48
C ILE A 67 5.92 -8.80 0.73
N LEU A 68 7.20 -9.16 0.89
CA LEU A 68 8.27 -8.17 1.04
C LEU A 68 8.41 -7.31 -0.22
N GLY A 69 8.36 -7.92 -1.40
CA GLY A 69 8.39 -7.20 -2.68
C GLY A 69 7.24 -6.21 -2.81
N LEU A 70 6.01 -6.64 -2.50
CA LEU A 70 4.84 -5.77 -2.45
C LEU A 70 5.05 -4.61 -1.48
N ARG A 71 5.48 -4.86 -0.23
CA ARG A 71 5.71 -3.81 0.77
C ARG A 71 6.73 -2.77 0.33
N LEU A 72 7.86 -3.21 -0.21
CA LEU A 72 8.90 -2.30 -0.70
C LEU A 72 8.39 -1.45 -1.86
N LEU A 73 7.69 -2.06 -2.81
CA LEU A 73 7.10 -1.34 -3.94
C LEU A 73 6.02 -0.35 -3.48
N MET A 74 5.15 -0.74 -2.55
CA MET A 74 4.12 0.14 -1.99
C MET A 74 4.73 1.29 -1.20
N ALA A 75 5.81 1.06 -0.45
CA ALA A 75 6.53 2.13 0.25
C ALA A 75 7.14 3.13 -0.74
N ALA A 76 7.78 2.64 -1.81
CA ALA A 76 8.29 3.48 -2.89
C ALA A 76 7.16 4.24 -3.62
N THR A 77 6.02 3.58 -3.85
CA THR A 77 4.83 4.16 -4.48
C THR A 77 4.25 5.28 -3.62
N ALA A 78 4.10 5.06 -2.31
CA ALA A 78 3.64 6.07 -1.37
C ALA A 78 4.59 7.28 -1.34
N GLY A 79 5.91 7.03 -1.28
CA GLY A 79 6.91 8.10 -1.35
C GLY A 79 6.83 8.90 -2.66
N GLY A 80 6.76 8.21 -3.81
CA GLY A 80 6.61 8.86 -5.12
C GLY A 80 5.31 9.63 -5.26
N ALA A 81 4.21 9.10 -4.74
CA ALA A 81 2.91 9.75 -4.74
C ALA A 81 2.89 11.04 -3.89
N LEU A 82 3.53 11.01 -2.70
CA LEU A 82 3.68 12.20 -1.86
C LEU A 82 4.55 13.28 -2.54
N LEU A 83 5.62 12.88 -3.22
CA LEU A 83 6.41 13.80 -4.05
C LEU A 83 5.59 14.38 -5.21
N GLY A 84 4.69 13.58 -5.82
CA GLY A 84 3.75 14.05 -6.83
C GLY A 84 2.76 15.09 -6.29
N VAL A 85 2.16 14.83 -5.14
CA VAL A 85 1.29 15.80 -4.43
C VAL A 85 2.04 17.12 -4.18
N TRP A 86 3.28 17.05 -3.71
CA TRP A 86 4.10 18.25 -3.47
C TRP A 86 4.30 19.07 -4.76
N LYS A 87 4.70 18.43 -5.86
CA LYS A 87 4.91 19.12 -7.15
C LYS A 87 3.63 19.75 -7.68
N HIS A 88 2.49 19.06 -7.55
CA HIS A 88 1.19 19.62 -7.96
C HIS A 88 0.77 20.79 -7.08
N LEU A 89 1.02 20.75 -5.77
CA LEU A 89 0.79 21.87 -4.87
C LEU A 89 1.66 23.08 -5.22
N GLU A 90 2.95 22.87 -5.42
CA GLU A 90 3.90 23.92 -5.81
C GLU A 90 3.47 24.59 -7.13
N SER A 91 3.13 23.79 -8.14
CA SER A 91 2.63 24.29 -9.42
C SER A 91 1.32 25.09 -9.26
N ASN A 92 0.40 24.61 -8.42
CA ASN A 92 -0.84 25.32 -8.14
C ASN A 92 -0.58 26.66 -7.43
N MET A 93 0.32 26.70 -6.44
CA MET A 93 0.68 27.93 -5.72
C MET A 93 1.27 28.99 -6.66
N VAL A 94 2.20 28.60 -7.53
CA VAL A 94 2.79 29.51 -8.54
C VAL A 94 1.69 30.05 -9.46
N SER A 95 0.82 29.18 -9.97
CA SER A 95 -0.25 29.59 -10.88
C SER A 95 -1.28 30.53 -10.23
N ILE A 96 -1.52 30.40 -8.93
CA ILE A 96 -2.41 31.30 -8.17
C ILE A 96 -1.71 32.64 -7.91
N ALA A 97 -0.43 32.62 -7.53
CA ALA A 97 0.34 33.84 -7.29
C ALA A 97 0.44 34.72 -8.55
N GLU A 98 0.55 34.10 -9.74
CA GLU A 98 0.53 34.78 -11.03
C GLU A 98 -0.83 35.41 -11.37
N ARG A 99 -1.94 34.74 -11.00
CA ARG A 99 -3.30 35.21 -11.34
C ARG A 99 -3.86 36.21 -10.35
N THR A 100 -3.53 36.05 -9.08
CA THR A 100 -4.05 36.88 -7.98
C THR A 100 -2.91 37.32 -7.06
N PRO A 101 -2.13 38.34 -7.47
CA PRO A 101 -1.03 38.87 -6.67
C PRO A 101 -1.52 39.30 -5.28
N GLY A 102 -0.77 38.95 -4.22
CA GLY A 102 -1.10 39.26 -2.82
C GLY A 102 -1.86 38.15 -2.08
N THR A 103 -2.17 37.03 -2.72
CA THR A 103 -2.70 35.84 -2.02
C THR A 103 -1.57 35.10 -1.31
N GLU A 104 -1.58 35.06 0.02
CA GLU A 104 -0.50 34.47 0.83
C GLU A 104 -1.02 33.51 1.93
N GLY A 105 -0.09 32.80 2.56
CA GLY A 105 -0.32 31.98 3.75
C GLY A 105 -1.39 30.89 3.54
N VAL A 106 -2.33 30.80 4.48
CA VAL A 106 -3.39 29.77 4.47
C VAL A 106 -4.30 29.90 3.25
N ALA A 107 -4.61 31.13 2.80
CA ALA A 107 -5.46 31.35 1.64
C ALA A 107 -4.81 30.85 0.34
N LEU A 108 -3.49 30.99 0.21
CA LEU A 108 -2.73 30.44 -0.91
C LEU A 108 -2.73 28.90 -0.85
N LEU A 109 -2.51 28.32 0.33
CA LEU A 109 -2.50 26.87 0.51
C LEU A 109 -3.87 26.23 0.21
N THR A 110 -4.96 26.79 0.73
CA THR A 110 -6.32 26.27 0.48
C THR A 110 -6.71 26.40 -0.99
N SER A 111 -6.33 27.50 -1.63
CA SER A 111 -6.53 27.68 -3.06
C SER A 111 -5.71 26.69 -3.89
N ALA A 112 -4.48 26.39 -3.46
CA ALA A 112 -3.61 25.44 -4.15
C ALA A 112 -4.13 23.99 -4.06
N LEU A 113 -4.85 23.64 -2.99
CA LEU A 113 -5.53 22.34 -2.85
C LEU A 113 -6.69 22.18 -3.85
N SER A 114 -7.32 23.28 -4.27
CA SER A 114 -8.40 23.29 -5.27
C SER A 114 -7.92 23.79 -6.63
N GLY A 115 -6.60 23.82 -6.83
CA GLY A 115 -5.96 24.35 -8.02
C GLY A 115 -6.15 23.44 -9.23
N ARG A 116 -5.60 23.87 -10.36
CA ARG A 116 -5.80 23.20 -11.66
C ARG A 116 -5.02 21.90 -11.78
N ALA A 117 -3.87 21.78 -11.10
CA ALA A 117 -3.08 20.57 -11.11
C ALA A 117 -3.76 19.48 -10.28
N PRO A 118 -3.89 18.26 -10.81
CA PRO A 118 -4.68 17.20 -10.20
C PRO A 118 -3.99 16.62 -8.97
N LEU A 119 -4.63 16.74 -7.80
CA LEU A 119 -4.13 16.17 -6.54
C LEU A 119 -4.78 14.82 -6.18
N LEU A 120 -5.98 14.55 -6.70
CA LEU A 120 -6.75 13.35 -6.37
C LEU A 120 -6.04 12.08 -6.82
N ALA A 121 -5.59 12.02 -8.07
CA ALA A 121 -4.85 10.86 -8.58
C ALA A 121 -3.63 10.50 -7.72
N SER A 122 -2.79 11.48 -7.35
CA SER A 122 -1.62 11.23 -6.48
C SER A 122 -2.02 10.85 -5.04
N GLY A 123 -3.06 11.47 -4.49
CA GLY A 123 -3.57 11.13 -3.16
C GLY A 123 -4.16 9.72 -3.09
N VAL A 124 -4.96 9.33 -4.09
CA VAL A 124 -5.53 7.98 -4.21
C VAL A 124 -4.42 6.94 -4.39
N LEU A 125 -3.38 7.26 -5.17
CA LEU A 125 -2.23 6.37 -5.35
C LEU A 125 -1.49 6.11 -4.02
N ALA A 126 -1.27 7.14 -3.21
CA ALA A 126 -0.68 7.00 -1.88
C ALA A 126 -1.58 6.16 -0.96
N ALA A 127 -2.89 6.42 -0.96
CA ALA A 127 -3.85 5.68 -0.16
C ALA A 127 -3.93 4.19 -0.59
N ALA A 128 -3.91 3.90 -1.89
CA ALA A 128 -3.88 2.54 -2.43
C ALA A 128 -2.66 1.76 -1.92
N ALA A 129 -1.49 2.41 -1.90
CA ALA A 129 -0.26 1.82 -1.38
C ALA A 129 -0.35 1.46 0.12
N VAL A 130 -0.92 2.36 0.94
CA VAL A 130 -1.13 2.11 2.37
C VAL A 130 -2.14 0.97 2.60
N VAL A 131 -3.23 0.93 1.83
CA VAL A 131 -4.23 -0.15 1.90
C VAL A 131 -3.58 -1.50 1.55
N ALA A 132 -2.77 -1.54 0.49
CA ALA A 132 -2.07 -2.75 0.09
C ALA A 132 -1.06 -3.23 1.15
N ILE A 133 -0.30 -2.33 1.78
CA ILE A 133 0.58 -2.67 2.91
C ILE A 133 -0.23 -3.23 4.08
N THR A 134 -1.34 -2.58 4.43
CA THR A 134 -2.23 -3.02 5.52
C THR A 134 -2.76 -4.43 5.27
N ALA A 135 -3.15 -4.75 4.04
CA ALA A 135 -3.62 -6.08 3.65
C ALA A 135 -2.58 -7.18 4.00
N THR A 136 -1.28 -6.91 3.82
CA THR A 136 -0.23 -7.89 4.12
C THR A 136 -0.06 -8.21 5.60
N PHE A 137 -0.55 -7.37 6.51
CA PHE A 137 -0.54 -7.65 7.95
C PHE A 137 -1.76 -8.49 8.35
N ALA A 138 -2.89 -8.30 7.66
CA ALA A 138 -4.11 -9.08 7.85
C ALA A 138 -4.00 -10.51 7.29
N ASP A 139 -3.07 -10.76 6.35
CA ASP A 139 -2.82 -12.08 5.74
C ASP A 139 -2.37 -13.15 6.74
N GLY A 140 -2.08 -12.77 7.99
CA GLY A 140 -1.82 -13.71 9.09
C GLY A 140 -0.55 -14.50 8.84
N TRP A 141 0.60 -13.94 9.21
CA TRP A 141 1.88 -14.64 9.11
C TRP A 141 1.78 -15.99 9.85
N ALA A 142 1.91 -17.09 9.12
CA ALA A 142 2.17 -18.40 9.71
C ALA A 142 3.55 -18.31 10.36
N LEU A 143 3.60 -17.93 11.64
CA LEU A 143 4.81 -18.05 12.42
C LEU A 143 5.25 -19.52 12.35
N PRO A 144 6.55 -19.81 12.15
CA PRO A 144 7.01 -21.18 12.29
C PRO A 144 6.48 -21.72 13.61
N ALA A 145 5.82 -22.89 13.56
CA ALA A 145 5.25 -23.50 14.74
C ALA A 145 6.28 -23.47 15.86
N VAL A 146 5.93 -22.89 17.01
CA VAL A 146 6.77 -22.95 18.20
C VAL A 146 7.11 -24.42 18.39
N PRO A 147 8.40 -24.83 18.36
CA PRO A 147 8.76 -26.21 18.59
C PRO A 147 8.10 -26.64 19.89
N THR A 148 7.20 -27.62 19.83
CA THR A 148 6.58 -28.17 21.03
C THR A 148 7.72 -28.56 21.97
N PRO A 149 7.72 -28.10 23.23
CA PRO A 149 8.77 -28.47 24.16
C PRO A 149 8.85 -29.99 24.18
N VAL A 150 10.03 -30.51 23.83
CA VAL A 150 10.30 -31.95 23.85
C VAL A 150 9.89 -32.43 25.23
N THR A 151 8.82 -33.21 25.31
CA THR A 151 8.40 -33.82 26.56
C THR A 151 9.52 -34.78 26.93
N VAL A 152 10.42 -34.35 27.83
CA VAL A 152 11.44 -35.21 28.39
C VAL A 152 10.69 -36.26 29.18
N ALA A 153 10.44 -37.40 28.54
CA ALA A 153 9.82 -38.56 29.17
C ALA A 153 10.65 -38.89 30.42
N SER A 154 10.01 -38.78 31.58
CA SER A 154 10.59 -39.06 32.89
C SER A 154 10.93 -40.55 32.98
N ARG A 155 12.11 -40.92 32.50
CA ARG A 155 12.69 -42.24 32.72
C ARG A 155 13.23 -42.30 34.16
N ARG A 156 12.33 -42.46 35.14
CA ARG A 156 12.73 -42.65 36.54
C ARG A 156 11.74 -43.43 37.41
N VAL A 157 11.23 -44.57 36.94
CA VAL A 157 10.68 -45.62 37.83
C VAL A 157 10.87 -47.01 37.19
N ALA A 158 12.08 -47.57 37.24
CA ALA A 158 12.32 -48.99 36.92
C ALA A 158 13.65 -49.53 37.47
N ASN A 159 14.14 -49.01 38.60
CA ASN A 159 15.29 -49.59 39.30
C ASN A 159 15.18 -49.31 40.80
N ALA A 160 14.20 -49.95 41.43
CA ALA A 160 14.10 -50.02 42.90
C ALA A 160 13.29 -51.27 43.28
N SER A 161 13.73 -52.45 42.83
CA SER A 161 13.19 -53.74 43.31
C SER A 161 14.16 -54.89 43.04
N THR A 162 15.41 -54.74 43.49
CA THR A 162 16.34 -55.86 43.73
C THR A 162 17.48 -55.34 44.59
N GLN A 163 17.26 -55.29 45.91
CA GLN A 163 18.21 -55.73 46.94
C GLN A 163 17.40 -56.15 48.16
#